data_AF-A0A2T3ZQW9-F1
#
_entry.id   AF-A0A2T3ZQW9-F1
#
_cell.length_a   1.000
_cell.length_b   1.000
_cell.length_c   1.000
_cell.angle_alpha   90.00
_cell.angle_beta   90.00
_cell.angle_gamma   90.00
#
_symmetry.space_group_name_H-M   'P 1'
#
loop_
_entity.id
_entity.type
_entity.pdbx_description
1 polymer ?
#
loop_
_entity_poly.entity_id
_entity_poly.type
_entity_poly.pdbx_seq_one_letter_code
_entity_poly.pdbx_strand_id
1 'polypeptide(L)'
;MAKHLLLTLPFPKPEPFLQQLQTVFPDWKITYLHHAVKPTEAFYKQDMHIPPEILREVTALMTMGVVPDPADAPNLRYIHFNVAGTDHVAHKPAFKDPNITITTSTGGPSIAVAEWVLGSVLGLSRRLFKFRELQNAKSWGSPVLATPPFALDGKKIGIVGYGSIGRQVAQLANAFGMEVIVYNSRPRLTSEDRKDRNWCEAGAGDPDGTIPSAYFHGQSKEELHSFLSQDLDILVLSLPLTASTKRLIGEEELSLINAKSPAILVNVARGQVVDQDALIASLKKGAANGGLLAAALDVTDPEPLPQDSELWGLPNVFISPHISSVTQQTVARAYKIWLENLVRIQKGEEPFNVVKKTKV
;
A
#
# COMPACT_ATOMS: atom_id res chain seq x y z
N MET A 1 26.32 7.20 -15.24
CA MET A 1 25.75 8.35 -14.50
C MET A 1 24.61 8.92 -15.32
N ALA A 2 23.52 9.31 -14.67
CA ALA A 2 22.41 9.98 -15.37
C ALA A 2 22.91 11.30 -15.98
N LYS A 3 22.45 11.62 -17.19
CA LYS A 3 22.74 12.87 -17.92
C LYS A 3 21.47 13.57 -18.38
N HIS A 4 20.39 12.81 -18.49
CA HIS A 4 19.06 13.27 -18.85
C HIS A 4 18.01 12.58 -17.97
N LEU A 5 17.31 13.39 -17.18
CA LEU A 5 16.15 13.00 -16.37
C LEU A 5 14.86 13.28 -17.13
N LEU A 6 14.00 12.28 -17.24
CA LEU A 6 12.64 12.43 -17.74
C LEU A 6 11.64 12.18 -16.61
N LEU A 7 10.68 13.07 -16.45
CA LEU A 7 9.55 12.91 -15.53
C LEU A 7 8.25 12.87 -16.35
N THR A 8 7.48 11.79 -16.20
CA THR A 8 6.20 11.58 -16.87
C THR A 8 5.10 11.39 -15.82
N LEU A 9 4.68 12.51 -15.22
CA LEU A 9 3.75 12.50 -14.09
C LEU A 9 2.41 13.16 -14.47
N PRO A 10 1.29 12.71 -13.86
CA PRO A 10 -0.03 13.25 -14.13
C PRO A 10 -0.31 14.59 -13.45
N PHE A 11 0.61 15.04 -12.60
CA PHE A 11 0.47 16.25 -11.80
C PHE A 11 0.88 17.49 -12.60
N PRO A 12 0.42 18.69 -12.20
CA PRO A 12 1.01 19.94 -12.67
C PRO A 12 2.53 19.90 -12.51
N LYS A 13 3.23 20.57 -13.42
CA LYS A 13 4.68 20.68 -13.38
C LYS A 13 5.11 21.19 -11.99
N PRO A 14 6.02 20.51 -11.28
CA PRO A 14 6.40 20.90 -9.93
C PRO A 14 7.62 21.82 -9.96
N GLU A 15 7.46 23.09 -10.33
CA GLU A 15 8.58 24.03 -10.52
C GLU A 15 9.57 24.08 -9.35
N PRO A 16 9.14 24.16 -8.07
CA PRO A 16 10.08 24.19 -6.95
C PRO A 16 10.97 22.95 -6.88
N PHE A 17 10.41 21.76 -7.18
CA PHE A 17 11.16 20.51 -7.18
C PHE A 17 12.13 20.41 -8.37
N LEU A 18 11.71 20.85 -9.56
CA LEU A 18 12.58 20.86 -10.74
C LEU A 18 13.76 21.84 -10.56
N GLN A 19 13.53 23.00 -9.94
CA GLN A 19 14.60 23.94 -9.58
C GLN A 19 15.58 23.34 -8.56
N GLN A 20 15.06 22.61 -7.56
CA GLN A 20 15.89 21.86 -6.61
C GLN A 20 16.76 20.82 -7.33
N LEU A 21 16.16 20.01 -8.21
CA LEU A 21 16.91 19.03 -9.01
C LEU A 21 18.00 19.69 -9.86
N GLN A 22 17.70 20.80 -10.54
CA GLN A 22 18.69 21.52 -11.35
C GLN A 22 19.82 22.10 -10.49
N THR A 23 19.53 22.53 -9.26
CA THR A 23 20.55 23.03 -8.32
C THR A 23 21.50 21.91 -7.88
N VAL A 24 20.96 20.72 -7.59
CA VAL A 24 21.76 19.56 -7.18
C VAL A 24 22.52 18.95 -8.36
N PHE A 25 21.95 19.00 -9.56
CA PHE A 25 22.49 18.41 -10.78
C PHE A 25 22.58 19.46 -11.91
N PRO A 26 23.49 20.45 -11.81
CA PRO A 26 23.54 21.60 -12.72
C PRO A 26 23.78 21.22 -14.18
N ASP A 27 24.52 20.14 -14.43
CA ASP A 27 24.88 19.70 -15.78
C ASP A 27 23.88 18.70 -16.39
N TRP A 28 22.82 18.34 -15.66
CA TRP A 28 21.85 17.35 -16.15
C TRP A 28 20.72 18.04 -16.90
N LYS A 29 20.34 17.45 -18.04
CA LYS A 29 19.12 17.83 -18.75
C LYS A 29 17.91 17.30 -17.98
N ILE A 30 16.93 18.17 -17.70
CA ILE A 30 15.68 17.78 -17.03
C ILE A 30 14.51 18.05 -17.97
N THR A 31 13.72 17.02 -18.25
CA THR A 31 12.52 17.12 -19.08
C THR A 31 11.30 16.66 -18.30
N TYR A 32 10.26 17.49 -18.27
CA TYR A 32 8.97 17.18 -17.66
C TYR A 32 7.91 17.11 -18.75
N LEU A 33 7.29 15.94 -18.92
CA LEU A 33 6.16 15.74 -19.81
C LEU A 33 4.91 15.52 -18.95
N HIS A 34 3.99 16.48 -18.99
CA HIS A 34 2.71 16.37 -18.28
C HIS A 34 1.75 15.51 -19.10
N HIS A 35 1.16 14.51 -18.46
CA HIS A 35 0.08 13.74 -19.04
C HIS A 35 -1.18 13.87 -18.18
N ALA A 36 -2.09 14.76 -18.57
CA ALA A 36 -3.35 14.92 -17.85
C ALA A 36 -4.18 13.63 -17.94
N VAL A 37 -4.57 13.11 -16.78
CA VAL A 37 -5.39 11.91 -16.62
C VAL A 37 -6.46 12.16 -15.58
N LYS A 38 -7.56 11.42 -15.65
CA LYS A 38 -8.50 11.40 -14.52
C LYS A 38 -7.80 10.76 -13.31
N PRO A 39 -8.13 11.15 -12.06
CA PRO A 39 -7.54 10.53 -10.86
C PRO A 39 -7.62 8.99 -10.86
N THR A 40 -8.75 8.44 -11.33
CA THR A 40 -8.98 6.99 -11.47
C THR A 40 -8.09 6.32 -12.52
N GLU A 41 -7.54 7.07 -13.47
CA GLU A 41 -6.70 6.59 -14.55
C GLU A 41 -5.20 6.76 -14.22
N ALA A 42 -4.85 7.51 -13.17
CA ALA A 42 -3.48 7.91 -12.87
C ALA A 42 -2.51 6.74 -12.63
N PHE A 43 -3.02 5.61 -12.14
CA PHE A 43 -2.24 4.39 -11.91
C PHE A 43 -2.18 3.47 -13.14
N TYR A 44 -3.23 3.48 -13.98
CA TYR A 44 -3.41 2.47 -15.02
C TYR A 44 -3.10 2.98 -16.42
N LYS A 45 -3.07 4.30 -16.63
CA LYS A 45 -2.78 4.86 -17.94
C LYS A 45 -1.28 4.82 -18.22
N GLN A 46 -0.91 3.99 -19.19
CA GLN A 46 0.48 3.71 -19.57
C GLN A 46 0.83 4.25 -20.96
N ASP A 47 -0.18 4.65 -21.73
CA ASP A 47 -0.08 5.19 -23.08
C ASP A 47 0.18 6.69 -23.04
N MET A 48 1.46 7.06 -23.11
CA MET A 48 1.89 8.43 -23.33
C MET A 48 2.86 8.46 -24.50
N HIS A 49 2.60 9.35 -25.46
CA HIS A 49 3.57 9.60 -26.52
C HIS A 49 4.79 10.34 -25.94
N ILE A 50 5.95 9.69 -25.98
CA ILE A 50 7.24 10.32 -25.68
C ILE A 50 7.97 10.50 -27.02
N PRO A 51 8.39 11.73 -27.36
CA PRO A 51 9.16 11.96 -28.59
C PRO A 51 10.41 11.08 -28.67
N PRO A 52 10.70 10.42 -29.83
CA PRO A 52 11.81 9.48 -29.97
C PRO A 52 13.19 10.06 -29.61
N GLU A 53 13.42 11.35 -29.86
CA GLU A 53 14.65 12.05 -29.50
C GLU A 53 14.87 12.11 -27.98
N ILE A 54 13.80 12.23 -27.19
CA ILE A 54 13.89 12.18 -25.73
C ILE A 54 14.19 10.75 -25.28
N LEU A 55 13.53 9.74 -25.86
CA LEU A 55 13.77 8.34 -25.51
C LEU A 55 15.21 7.90 -25.81
N ARG A 56 15.80 8.36 -26.91
CA ARG A 56 17.19 8.04 -27.26
C ARG A 56 18.21 8.61 -26.28
N GLU A 57 17.91 9.75 -25.66
CA GLU A 57 18.83 10.46 -24.74
C GLU A 57 18.61 10.12 -23.27
N VAL A 58 17.39 9.74 -22.88
CA VAL A 58 17.01 9.56 -21.47
C VAL A 58 17.89 8.51 -20.80
N THR A 59 18.34 8.86 -19.59
CA THR A 59 19.17 7.96 -18.76
C THR A 59 18.47 7.53 -17.48
N ALA A 60 17.55 8.37 -16.97
CA ALA A 60 16.72 8.06 -15.82
C ALA A 60 15.29 8.58 -16.02
N LEU A 61 14.31 7.77 -15.63
CA LEU A 61 12.88 8.04 -15.78
C LEU A 61 12.17 8.01 -14.43
N MET A 62 11.37 9.01 -14.11
CA MET A 62 10.38 8.98 -13.03
C MET A 62 8.97 8.94 -13.62
N THR A 63 8.20 7.93 -13.26
CA THR A 63 6.89 7.65 -13.89
C THR A 63 5.91 7.02 -12.90
N MET A 64 4.61 7.05 -13.21
CA MET A 64 3.58 6.25 -12.51
C MET A 64 3.38 4.88 -13.19
N GLY A 65 3.61 4.78 -14.49
CA GLY A 65 3.25 3.60 -15.29
C GLY A 65 3.69 3.63 -16.76
N VAL A 66 4.13 4.77 -17.29
CA VAL A 66 4.72 4.87 -18.64
C VAL A 66 6.12 4.25 -18.60
N VAL A 67 6.29 3.09 -19.25
CA VAL A 67 7.55 2.34 -19.32
C VAL A 67 7.91 2.13 -20.79
N PRO A 68 8.97 2.78 -21.31
CA PRO A 68 9.37 2.59 -22.71
C PRO A 68 9.95 1.19 -22.94
N ASP A 69 9.92 0.74 -24.19
CA ASP A 69 10.70 -0.44 -24.59
C ASP A 69 12.19 -0.10 -24.49
N PRO A 70 13.03 -0.97 -23.88
CA PRO A 70 14.48 -0.76 -23.83
C PRO A 70 15.13 -0.51 -25.21
N ALA A 71 14.56 -1.06 -26.29
CA ALA A 71 15.05 -0.83 -27.65
C ALA A 71 14.91 0.63 -28.10
N ASP A 72 13.85 1.32 -27.66
CA ASP A 72 13.61 2.73 -27.98
C ASP A 72 14.42 3.68 -27.09
N ALA A 73 14.83 3.21 -25.90
CA ALA A 73 15.56 3.98 -24.90
C ALA A 73 16.92 3.34 -24.51
N PRO A 74 17.89 3.24 -25.45
CA PRO A 74 19.12 2.47 -25.27
C PRO A 74 20.04 3.00 -24.16
N ASN A 75 19.87 4.24 -23.74
CA ASN A 75 20.64 4.89 -22.69
C ASN A 75 19.98 4.83 -21.30
N LEU A 76 18.74 4.33 -21.21
CA LEU A 76 18.01 4.23 -19.95
C LEU A 76 18.71 3.24 -19.02
N ARG A 77 19.02 3.68 -17.80
CA ARG A 77 19.66 2.84 -16.77
C ARG A 77 18.92 2.84 -15.45
N TYR A 78 17.93 3.72 -15.28
CA TYR A 78 17.23 3.88 -14.01
C TYR A 78 15.77 4.28 -14.21
N ILE A 79 14.85 3.59 -13.52
CA ILE A 79 13.42 3.93 -13.48
C ILE A 79 12.98 4.05 -12.02
N HIS A 80 12.40 5.20 -11.65
CA HIS A 80 11.52 5.33 -10.49
C HIS A 80 10.08 5.10 -10.88
N PHE A 81 9.39 4.33 -10.06
CA PHE A 81 7.95 4.40 -9.98
C PHE A 81 7.52 5.30 -8.82
N ASN A 82 6.78 6.37 -9.12
CA ASN A 82 6.19 7.31 -8.15
C ASN A 82 4.95 6.70 -7.44
N VAL A 83 5.07 5.42 -7.10
CA VAL A 83 4.05 4.58 -6.46
C VAL A 83 4.78 3.53 -5.61
N ALA A 84 4.08 2.91 -4.66
CA ALA A 84 4.67 1.85 -3.83
C ALA A 84 4.71 0.47 -4.52
N GLY A 85 3.71 0.16 -5.37
CA GLY A 85 3.58 -1.12 -6.06
C GLY A 85 3.77 -1.02 -7.57
N THR A 86 4.23 -2.09 -8.20
CA THR A 86 4.54 -2.14 -9.65
C THR A 86 3.84 -3.29 -10.39
N ASP A 87 2.84 -3.92 -9.78
CA ASP A 87 2.11 -5.08 -10.34
C ASP A 87 1.52 -4.80 -11.73
N HIS A 88 1.04 -3.58 -11.98
CA HIS A 88 0.49 -3.12 -13.25
C HIS A 88 1.49 -3.02 -14.41
N VAL A 89 2.79 -2.99 -14.11
CA VAL A 89 3.87 -2.79 -15.12
C VAL A 89 4.96 -3.85 -15.06
N ALA A 90 4.92 -4.77 -14.10
CA ALA A 90 5.95 -5.80 -13.89
C ALA A 90 6.17 -6.73 -15.10
N HIS A 91 5.21 -6.79 -16.03
CA HIS A 91 5.29 -7.58 -17.26
C HIS A 91 6.12 -6.92 -18.38
N LYS A 92 6.47 -5.63 -18.27
CA LYS A 92 7.17 -4.86 -19.30
C LYS A 92 8.63 -5.34 -19.48
N PRO A 93 9.20 -5.29 -20.70
CA PRO A 93 10.57 -5.75 -20.96
C PRO A 93 11.65 -5.13 -20.08
N ALA A 94 11.49 -3.86 -19.68
CA ALA A 94 12.43 -3.16 -18.79
C ALA A 94 12.67 -3.87 -17.44
N PHE A 95 11.70 -4.64 -16.93
CA PHE A 95 11.87 -5.43 -15.70
C PHE A 95 12.80 -6.63 -15.88
N LYS A 96 13.04 -7.07 -17.13
CA LYS A 96 13.94 -8.18 -17.46
C LYS A 96 15.35 -7.71 -17.84
N ASP A 97 15.54 -6.43 -18.19
CA ASP A 97 16.84 -5.90 -18.57
C ASP A 97 17.75 -5.72 -17.34
N PRO A 98 18.86 -6.46 -17.19
CA PRO A 98 19.74 -6.35 -16.02
C PRO A 98 20.40 -4.97 -15.89
N ASN A 99 20.48 -4.18 -16.96
CA ASN A 99 21.15 -2.87 -16.98
C ASN A 99 20.27 -1.73 -16.45
N ILE A 100 18.97 -1.97 -16.26
CA ILE A 100 18.02 -0.97 -15.77
C ILE A 100 17.75 -1.18 -14.29
N THR A 101 18.23 -0.30 -13.42
CA THR A 101 17.83 -0.32 -12.00
C THR A 101 16.40 0.18 -11.88
N ILE A 102 15.55 -0.49 -11.10
CA ILE A 102 14.16 -0.09 -10.87
C ILE A 102 13.96 0.13 -9.38
N THR A 103 13.36 1.27 -9.01
CA THR A 103 13.00 1.59 -7.63
C THR A 103 11.56 2.12 -7.56
N THR A 104 11.01 2.14 -6.34
CA THR A 104 9.67 2.68 -6.05
C THR A 104 9.74 3.77 -5.00
N SER A 105 8.64 4.50 -4.82
CA SER A 105 8.42 5.40 -3.69
C SER A 105 7.91 4.68 -2.43
N THR A 106 8.28 3.40 -2.24
CA THR A 106 8.00 2.65 -0.99
C THR A 106 8.49 3.45 0.22
N GLY A 107 7.73 3.43 1.31
CA GLY A 107 7.97 4.30 2.46
C GLY A 107 7.23 5.63 2.39
N GLY A 108 7.21 6.29 1.22
CA GLY A 108 6.55 7.58 0.98
C GLY A 108 5.08 7.66 1.42
N PRO A 109 4.19 6.73 1.00
CA PRO A 109 2.78 6.76 1.38
C PRO A 109 2.49 6.19 2.77
N SER A 110 3.48 5.61 3.47
CA SER A 110 3.22 4.73 4.64
C SER A 110 2.47 5.43 5.77
N ILE A 111 2.81 6.70 6.05
CA ILE A 111 2.14 7.53 7.07
C ILE A 111 0.67 7.73 6.71
N ALA A 112 0.38 8.22 5.51
CA ALA A 112 -1.00 8.47 5.07
C ALA A 112 -1.85 7.19 5.08
N VAL A 113 -1.29 6.08 4.58
CA VAL A 113 -2.01 4.79 4.57
C VAL A 113 -2.28 4.31 5.99
N ALA A 114 -1.31 4.42 6.90
CA ALA A 114 -1.53 4.01 8.28
C ALA A 114 -2.54 4.90 9.03
N GLU A 115 -2.54 6.21 8.76
CA GLU A 115 -3.57 7.12 9.26
C GLU A 115 -4.96 6.71 8.76
N TRP A 116 -5.09 6.34 7.48
CA TRP A 116 -6.33 5.82 6.91
C TRP A 116 -6.75 4.49 7.56
N VAL A 117 -5.80 3.57 7.80
CA VAL A 117 -6.07 2.27 8.46
C VAL A 117 -6.59 2.50 9.89
N LEU A 118 -5.87 3.26 10.72
CA LEU A 118 -6.29 3.48 12.10
C LEU A 118 -7.54 4.37 12.18
N GLY A 119 -7.67 5.34 11.29
CA GLY A 119 -8.87 6.18 11.18
C GLY A 119 -10.12 5.38 10.83
N SER A 120 -10.03 4.43 9.89
CA SER A 120 -11.14 3.54 9.53
C SER A 120 -11.44 2.53 10.64
N VAL A 121 -10.42 1.97 11.30
CA VAL A 121 -10.59 1.11 12.49
C VAL A 121 -11.30 1.85 13.62
N LEU A 122 -10.91 3.09 13.93
CA LEU A 122 -11.61 3.93 14.91
C LEU A 122 -13.04 4.24 14.46
N GLY A 123 -13.22 4.58 13.18
CA GLY A 123 -14.54 4.84 12.59
C GLY A 123 -15.50 3.67 12.73
N LEU A 124 -15.02 2.44 12.56
CA LEU A 124 -15.80 1.22 12.68
C LEU A 124 -15.99 0.80 14.16
N SER A 125 -14.91 0.67 14.93
CA SER A 125 -14.94 0.24 16.34
C SER A 125 -15.74 1.19 17.24
N ARG A 126 -15.70 2.50 16.95
CA ARG A 126 -16.46 3.54 17.67
C ARG A 126 -17.74 3.95 16.96
N ARG A 127 -18.08 3.29 15.83
CA ARG A 127 -19.31 3.50 15.06
C ARG A 127 -19.51 4.92 14.53
N LEU A 128 -18.43 5.66 14.28
CA LEU A 128 -18.49 7.05 13.82
C LEU A 128 -19.23 7.18 12.48
N PHE A 129 -19.02 6.24 11.55
CA PHE A 129 -19.73 6.23 10.27
C PHE A 129 -21.24 6.04 10.46
N LYS A 130 -21.63 5.13 11.37
CA LYS A 130 -23.05 4.94 11.69
C LYS A 130 -23.66 6.15 12.37
N PHE A 131 -22.95 6.78 13.30
CA PHE A 131 -23.43 8.00 13.96
C PHE A 131 -23.53 9.17 12.97
N ARG A 132 -22.68 9.22 11.93
CA ARG A 132 -22.82 10.19 10.84
C ARG A 132 -24.12 9.97 10.05
N GLU A 133 -24.51 8.74 9.76
CA GLU A 133 -25.81 8.44 9.15
C GLU A 133 -26.98 8.90 10.03
N LEU A 134 -26.94 8.57 11.33
CA LEU A 134 -27.98 8.95 12.28
C LEU A 134 -28.10 10.47 12.42
N GLN A 135 -26.96 11.18 12.44
CA GLN A 135 -26.93 12.64 12.41
C GLN A 135 -27.63 13.20 11.17
N ASN A 136 -27.36 12.65 9.98
CA ASN A 136 -28.02 13.07 8.74
C ASN A 136 -29.52 12.76 8.76
N ALA A 137 -29.91 11.66 9.40
CA ALA A 137 -31.30 11.29 9.64
C ALA A 137 -31.96 12.07 10.80
N LYS A 138 -31.24 12.99 11.45
CA LYS A 138 -31.69 13.74 12.64
C LYS A 138 -32.20 12.83 13.77
N SER A 139 -31.57 11.67 13.92
CA SER A 139 -31.93 10.65 14.90
C SER A 139 -30.92 10.64 16.04
N TRP A 140 -31.40 10.82 17.27
CA TRP A 140 -30.58 10.78 18.48
C TRP A 140 -30.45 9.34 18.98
N GLY A 141 -29.41 8.64 18.52
CA GLY A 141 -29.10 7.27 18.91
C GLY A 141 -30.03 6.21 18.29
N SER A 142 -29.76 4.94 18.61
CA SER A 142 -30.58 3.79 18.26
C SER A 142 -30.79 2.96 19.53
N PRO A 143 -31.99 2.42 19.79
CA PRO A 143 -32.22 1.62 20.98
C PRO A 143 -31.53 0.27 20.82
N VAL A 144 -30.45 0.06 21.58
CA VAL A 144 -29.70 -1.20 21.71
C VAL A 144 -28.87 -1.59 20.49
N LEU A 145 -27.54 -1.43 20.62
CA LEU A 145 -26.59 -1.94 19.64
C LEU A 145 -26.40 -3.44 19.86
N ALA A 146 -26.55 -4.25 18.82
CA ALA A 146 -26.29 -5.70 18.89
C ALA A 146 -24.83 -6.03 19.28
N THR A 147 -23.90 -5.09 19.08
CA THR A 147 -22.50 -5.22 19.51
C THR A 147 -22.02 -3.86 20.06
N PRO A 148 -21.58 -3.74 21.32
CA PRO A 148 -21.13 -2.45 21.84
C PRO A 148 -19.88 -1.96 21.09
N PRO A 149 -19.66 -0.64 20.97
CA PRO A 149 -18.37 -0.12 20.52
C PRO A 149 -17.27 -0.52 21.51
N PHE A 150 -16.03 -0.63 21.04
CA PHE A 150 -14.88 -0.97 21.89
C PHE A 150 -13.73 0.01 21.69
N ALA A 151 -12.88 0.12 22.71
CA ALA A 151 -11.62 0.86 22.66
C ALA A 151 -10.48 -0.07 22.19
N LEU A 152 -9.42 0.52 21.64
CA LEU A 152 -8.32 -0.24 21.03
C LEU A 152 -7.28 -0.72 22.06
N ASP A 153 -7.28 -0.19 23.28
CA ASP A 153 -6.34 -0.62 24.31
C ASP A 153 -6.52 -2.11 24.66
N GLY A 154 -5.41 -2.84 24.70
CA GLY A 154 -5.40 -4.28 24.93
C GLY A 154 -5.93 -5.14 23.77
N LYS A 155 -6.34 -4.54 22.66
CA LYS A 155 -6.78 -5.26 21.44
C LYS A 155 -5.60 -5.76 20.64
N LYS A 156 -5.80 -6.86 19.91
CA LYS A 156 -4.77 -7.46 19.06
C LYS A 156 -4.97 -7.15 17.59
N ILE A 157 -3.92 -6.63 16.95
CA ILE A 157 -3.87 -6.36 15.52
C ILE A 157 -2.90 -7.33 14.84
N GLY A 158 -3.41 -8.07 13.85
CA GLY A 158 -2.61 -8.87 12.94
C GLY A 158 -2.32 -8.11 11.67
N ILE A 159 -1.06 -8.03 11.25
CA ILE A 159 -0.65 -7.35 10.01
C ILE A 159 -0.03 -8.36 9.05
N VAL A 160 -0.66 -8.56 7.91
CA VAL A 160 -0.14 -9.39 6.81
C VAL A 160 0.64 -8.50 5.84
N GLY A 161 1.95 -8.71 5.79
CA GLY A 161 2.88 -7.87 5.02
C GLY A 161 3.54 -6.79 5.87
N TYR A 162 4.57 -7.15 6.64
CA TYR A 162 5.32 -6.20 7.48
C TYR A 162 6.41 -5.43 6.72
N GLY A 163 6.00 -4.73 5.66
CA GLY A 163 6.80 -3.73 4.92
C GLY A 163 6.65 -2.33 5.52
N SER A 164 7.01 -1.27 4.78
CA SER A 164 6.96 0.11 5.28
C SER A 164 5.57 0.55 5.74
N ILE A 165 4.49 0.15 5.03
CA ILE A 165 3.10 0.41 5.45
C ILE A 165 2.78 -0.33 6.75
N GLY A 166 3.00 -1.65 6.79
CA GLY A 166 2.73 -2.46 7.98
C GLY A 166 3.50 -1.99 9.22
N ARG A 167 4.76 -1.54 9.06
CA ARG A 167 5.55 -0.95 10.15
C ARG A 167 4.95 0.34 10.67
N GLN A 168 4.46 1.20 9.79
CA GLN A 168 3.78 2.43 10.20
C GLN A 168 2.45 2.15 10.90
N VAL A 169 1.68 1.17 10.41
CA VAL A 169 0.46 0.70 11.08
C VAL A 169 0.78 0.18 12.48
N ALA A 170 1.84 -0.63 12.63
CA ALA A 170 2.29 -1.13 13.93
C ALA A 170 2.69 0.00 14.89
N GLN A 171 3.40 1.02 14.40
CA GLN A 171 3.77 2.19 15.21
C GLN A 171 2.53 2.88 15.79
N LEU A 172 1.53 3.15 14.96
CA LEU A 172 0.31 3.80 15.41
C LEU A 172 -0.51 2.89 16.33
N ALA A 173 -0.68 1.61 15.98
CA ALA A 173 -1.41 0.65 16.79
C ALA A 173 -0.79 0.48 18.19
N ASN A 174 0.53 0.39 18.28
CA ASN A 174 1.25 0.34 19.56
C ASN A 174 1.03 1.61 20.39
N ALA A 175 0.98 2.79 19.76
CA ALA A 175 0.64 4.04 20.45
C ALA A 175 -0.82 4.07 20.97
N PHE A 176 -1.73 3.28 20.39
CA PHE A 176 -3.09 3.05 20.90
C PHE A 176 -3.17 1.95 21.98
N GLY A 177 -2.04 1.36 22.39
CA GLY A 177 -1.99 0.31 23.41
C GLY A 177 -2.42 -1.07 22.89
N MET A 178 -2.35 -1.30 21.58
CA MET A 178 -2.66 -2.59 20.97
C MET A 178 -1.47 -3.54 21.03
N GLU A 179 -1.75 -4.84 21.14
CA GLU A 179 -0.76 -5.89 20.85
C GLU A 179 -0.64 -6.08 19.33
N VAL A 180 0.58 -6.02 18.81
CA VAL A 180 0.85 -6.16 17.38
C VAL A 180 1.49 -7.51 17.09
N ILE A 181 0.90 -8.30 16.18
CA ILE A 181 1.55 -9.48 15.60
C ILE A 181 1.60 -9.38 14.08
N VAL A 182 2.61 -9.97 13.44
CA VAL A 182 2.83 -9.81 12.00
C VAL A 182 3.03 -11.14 11.30
N TYR A 183 2.65 -11.20 10.01
CA TYR A 183 2.86 -12.35 9.13
C TYR A 183 3.54 -11.96 7.83
N ASN A 184 4.64 -12.66 7.49
CA ASN A 184 5.40 -12.46 6.26
C ASN A 184 5.68 -13.77 5.51
N SER A 185 5.89 -13.72 4.21
CA SER A 185 6.26 -14.92 3.42
C SER A 185 7.68 -15.45 3.68
N ARG A 186 8.52 -14.66 4.35
CA ARG A 186 9.91 -15.00 4.68
C ARG A 186 10.14 -14.82 6.19
N PRO A 187 10.93 -15.70 6.81
CA PRO A 187 11.22 -15.60 8.23
C PRO A 187 12.02 -14.33 8.56
N ARG A 188 11.77 -13.78 9.75
CA ARG A 188 12.54 -12.68 10.37
C ARG A 188 12.92 -13.06 11.79
N LEU A 189 13.90 -13.96 11.91
CA LEU A 189 14.20 -14.66 13.16
C LEU A 189 15.07 -13.80 14.10
N THR A 190 16.01 -13.06 13.54
CA THR A 190 16.95 -12.21 14.30
C THR A 190 16.54 -10.74 14.27
N SER A 191 17.12 -9.93 15.18
CA SER A 191 16.95 -8.46 15.13
C SER A 191 17.44 -7.85 13.82
N GLU A 192 18.50 -8.41 13.23
CA GLU A 192 19.03 -7.95 11.95
C GLU A 192 18.08 -8.25 10.77
N ASP A 193 17.41 -9.41 10.77
CA ASP A 193 16.39 -9.74 9.76
C ASP A 193 15.15 -8.82 9.86
N ARG A 194 14.94 -8.24 11.04
CA ARG A 194 13.80 -7.38 11.36
C ARG A 194 14.02 -5.91 11.02
N LYS A 195 15.24 -5.49 10.69
CA LYS A 195 15.50 -4.11 10.26
C LYS A 195 14.81 -3.79 8.93
N ASP A 196 14.25 -2.58 8.81
CA ASP A 196 13.80 -2.08 7.52
C ASP A 196 15.00 -1.60 6.70
N ARG A 197 15.02 -1.96 5.42
CA ARG A 197 16.04 -1.53 4.46
C ARG A 197 15.47 -0.60 3.39
N ASN A 198 14.16 -0.37 3.43
CA ASN A 198 13.51 0.60 2.57
C ASN A 198 13.73 2.01 3.10
N TRP A 199 13.45 3.00 2.27
CA TRP A 199 13.37 4.37 2.72
C TRP A 199 12.27 4.52 3.76
N CYS A 200 12.54 5.31 4.80
CA CYS A 200 11.57 5.65 5.84
C CYS A 200 11.76 7.11 6.27
N GLU A 201 10.67 7.80 6.55
CA GLU A 201 10.73 9.16 7.10
C GLU A 201 11.24 9.10 8.55
N ALA A 202 12.02 10.10 8.97
CA ALA A 202 12.55 10.12 10.32
C ALA A 202 11.41 10.14 11.36
N GLY A 203 11.49 9.26 12.36
CA GLY A 203 10.46 9.11 13.40
C GLY A 203 9.21 8.32 12.98
N ALA A 204 9.18 7.80 11.75
CA ALA A 204 8.09 7.01 11.22
C ALA A 204 8.43 5.51 11.25
N GLY A 205 7.39 4.67 11.25
CA GLY A 205 7.50 3.22 11.15
C GLY A 205 8.09 2.55 12.38
N ASP A 206 8.78 1.44 12.11
CA ASP A 206 9.49 0.62 13.09
C ASP A 206 10.79 0.14 12.43
N PRO A 207 11.81 1.01 12.32
CA PRO A 207 13.03 0.70 11.56
C PRO A 207 13.78 -0.51 12.11
N ASP A 208 13.71 -0.77 13.42
CA ASP A 208 14.39 -1.89 14.06
C ASP A 208 13.53 -3.15 14.19
N GLY A 209 12.22 -3.07 13.89
CA GLY A 209 11.33 -4.22 13.97
C GLY A 209 11.17 -4.73 15.42
N THR A 210 10.96 -3.80 16.34
CA THR A 210 10.87 -4.07 17.78
C THR A 210 9.44 -4.04 18.31
N ILE A 211 8.50 -3.51 17.54
CA ILE A 211 7.12 -3.32 17.97
C ILE A 211 6.32 -4.63 18.05
N PRO A 212 6.35 -5.53 17.05
CA PRO A 212 5.52 -6.73 17.10
C PRO A 212 5.93 -7.66 18.24
N SER A 213 4.95 -8.14 19.01
CA SER A 213 5.14 -9.14 20.06
C SER A 213 5.47 -10.51 19.49
N ALA A 214 5.02 -10.80 18.25
CA ALA A 214 5.29 -12.04 17.55
C ALA A 214 5.44 -11.86 16.03
N TYR A 215 6.35 -12.65 15.46
CA TYR A 215 6.63 -12.72 14.02
C TYR A 215 6.27 -14.10 13.48
N PHE A 216 5.14 -14.18 12.80
CA PHE A 216 4.74 -15.37 12.05
C PHE A 216 5.29 -15.29 10.63
N HIS A 217 5.54 -16.45 10.04
CA HIS A 217 5.96 -16.51 8.65
C HIS A 217 5.53 -17.80 7.99
N GLY A 218 5.46 -17.77 6.66
CA GLY A 218 5.13 -18.96 5.90
C GLY A 218 4.64 -18.71 4.49
N GLN A 219 4.56 -19.79 3.71
CA GLN A 219 3.92 -19.81 2.39
C GLN A 219 2.84 -20.90 2.30
N SER A 220 2.70 -21.75 3.31
CA SER A 220 1.65 -22.76 3.38
C SER A 220 0.36 -22.19 4.01
N LYS A 221 -0.76 -22.89 3.78
CA LYS A 221 -2.03 -22.56 4.42
C LYS A 221 -1.95 -22.75 5.93
N GLU A 222 -1.30 -23.81 6.39
CA GLU A 222 -1.18 -24.16 7.81
C GLU A 222 -0.44 -23.06 8.60
N GLU A 223 0.63 -22.49 8.01
CA GLU A 223 1.38 -21.38 8.61
C GLU A 223 0.53 -20.11 8.71
N LEU A 224 -0.23 -19.79 7.66
CA LEU A 224 -1.18 -18.68 7.67
C LEU A 224 -2.29 -18.91 8.70
N HIS A 225 -2.86 -20.11 8.75
CA HIS A 225 -3.93 -20.47 9.69
C HIS A 225 -3.45 -20.38 11.14
N SER A 226 -2.20 -20.76 11.41
CA SER A 226 -1.59 -20.60 12.73
C SER A 226 -1.59 -19.13 13.17
N PHE A 227 -1.26 -18.21 12.26
CA PHE A 227 -1.30 -16.76 12.51
C PHE A 227 -2.74 -16.22 12.67
N LEU A 228 -3.67 -16.62 11.80
CA LEU A 228 -5.05 -16.16 11.85
C LEU A 228 -5.80 -16.66 13.10
N SER A 229 -5.35 -17.77 13.70
CA SER A 229 -5.93 -18.35 14.92
C SER A 229 -5.46 -17.67 16.22
N GLN A 230 -4.75 -16.54 16.13
CA GLN A 230 -4.16 -15.85 17.29
C GLN A 230 -5.11 -14.84 17.98
N ASP A 231 -6.42 -14.99 17.82
CA ASP A 231 -7.44 -14.11 18.45
C ASP A 231 -7.30 -12.65 18.02
N LEU A 232 -7.33 -12.42 16.72
CA LEU A 232 -7.20 -11.08 16.15
C LEU A 232 -8.52 -10.30 16.31
N ASP A 233 -8.45 -9.10 16.90
CA ASP A 233 -9.58 -8.16 16.84
C ASP A 233 -9.60 -7.42 15.50
N ILE A 234 -8.42 -7.17 14.92
CA ILE A 234 -8.24 -6.46 13.64
C ILE A 234 -7.21 -7.22 12.78
N LEU A 235 -7.52 -7.43 11.50
CA LEU A 235 -6.62 -7.95 10.48
C LEU A 235 -6.36 -6.89 9.41
N VAL A 236 -5.10 -6.50 9.22
CA VAL A 236 -4.68 -5.54 8.19
C VAL A 236 -3.91 -6.24 7.08
N LEU A 237 -4.34 -6.05 5.84
CA LEU A 237 -3.68 -6.54 4.64
C LEU A 237 -2.90 -5.39 3.98
N SER A 238 -1.57 -5.52 3.94
CA SER A 238 -0.65 -4.51 3.35
C SER A 238 0.50 -5.15 2.55
N LEU A 239 0.24 -6.35 2.02
CA LEU A 239 1.15 -7.17 1.21
C LEU A 239 0.99 -6.91 -0.31
N PRO A 240 2.03 -7.16 -1.13
CA PRO A 240 1.89 -7.08 -2.58
C PRO A 240 1.01 -8.18 -3.15
N LEU A 241 0.35 -7.91 -4.26
CA LEU A 241 -0.36 -8.93 -5.05
C LEU A 241 0.63 -9.70 -5.93
N THR A 242 0.62 -11.01 -5.78
CA THR A 242 1.40 -11.98 -6.56
C THR A 242 0.51 -13.20 -6.85
N ALA A 243 1.01 -14.16 -7.62
CA ALA A 243 0.32 -15.43 -7.80
C ALA A 243 0.05 -16.16 -6.46
N SER A 244 0.93 -15.99 -5.45
CA SER A 244 0.81 -16.66 -4.15
C SER A 244 -0.03 -15.89 -3.13
N THR A 245 -0.34 -14.62 -3.36
CA THR A 245 -1.18 -13.80 -2.46
C THR A 245 -2.56 -13.50 -3.03
N LYS A 246 -2.84 -13.92 -4.28
CA LYS A 246 -4.15 -13.83 -4.89
C LYS A 246 -5.12 -14.77 -4.17
N ARG A 247 -6.27 -14.24 -3.72
CA ARG A 247 -7.26 -14.94 -2.88
C ARG A 247 -6.64 -15.63 -1.66
N LEU A 248 -5.66 -14.97 -1.03
CA LEU A 248 -5.02 -15.44 0.20
C LEU A 248 -6.02 -15.55 1.36
N ILE A 249 -7.01 -14.65 1.41
CA ILE A 249 -8.06 -14.65 2.42
C ILE A 249 -9.37 -15.09 1.78
N GLY A 250 -9.75 -16.35 2.01
CA GLY A 250 -11.02 -16.95 1.58
C GLY A 250 -11.98 -17.22 2.73
N GLU A 251 -12.98 -18.08 2.48
CA GLU A 251 -14.00 -18.46 3.47
C GLU A 251 -13.39 -19.12 4.72
N GLU A 252 -12.40 -20.00 4.54
CA GLU A 252 -11.70 -20.69 5.62
C GLU A 252 -10.97 -19.69 6.52
N GLU A 253 -10.17 -18.79 5.93
CA GLU A 253 -9.40 -17.77 6.65
C GLU A 253 -10.33 -16.77 7.38
N LEU A 254 -11.43 -16.37 6.73
CA LEU A 254 -12.45 -15.52 7.36
C LEU A 254 -13.15 -16.23 8.52
N SER A 255 -13.36 -17.53 8.44
CA SER A 255 -13.95 -18.30 9.55
C SER A 255 -12.99 -18.41 10.74
N LEU A 256 -11.69 -18.59 10.48
CA LEU A 256 -10.66 -18.67 11.52
C LEU A 256 -10.53 -17.37 12.32
N ILE A 257 -10.44 -16.22 11.65
CA ILE A 257 -10.31 -14.93 12.36
C ILE A 257 -11.54 -14.58 13.21
N ASN A 258 -12.71 -15.11 12.85
CA ASN A 258 -13.96 -14.85 13.57
C ASN A 258 -14.28 -15.92 14.63
N ALA A 259 -13.44 -16.96 14.78
CA ALA A 259 -13.76 -18.15 15.57
C ALA A 259 -13.98 -17.85 17.06
N LYS A 260 -13.25 -16.89 17.62
CA LYS A 260 -13.41 -16.49 19.04
C LYS A 260 -14.18 -15.20 19.20
N SER A 261 -13.87 -14.19 18.40
CA SER A 261 -14.53 -12.89 18.40
C SER A 261 -14.61 -12.32 16.99
N PRO A 262 -15.71 -11.63 16.63
CA PRO A 262 -15.82 -10.97 15.34
C PRO A 262 -14.72 -9.93 15.13
N ALA A 263 -13.96 -10.07 14.04
CA ALA A 263 -12.83 -9.20 13.72
C ALA A 263 -13.23 -8.07 12.75
N ILE A 264 -12.39 -7.02 12.69
CA ILE A 264 -12.41 -6.01 11.62
C ILE A 264 -11.34 -6.38 10.58
N LEU A 265 -11.73 -6.48 9.31
CA LEU A 265 -10.77 -6.65 8.21
C LEU A 265 -10.48 -5.30 7.54
N VAL A 266 -9.20 -4.96 7.34
CA VAL A 266 -8.78 -3.75 6.64
C VAL A 266 -7.91 -4.14 5.45
N ASN A 267 -8.32 -3.76 4.24
CA ASN A 267 -7.56 -4.02 3.02
C ASN A 267 -7.08 -2.71 2.37
N VAL A 268 -5.76 -2.49 2.44
CA VAL A 268 -5.02 -1.41 1.76
C VAL A 268 -3.97 -1.98 0.80
N ALA A 269 -4.08 -3.26 0.46
CA ALA A 269 -3.19 -3.97 -0.45
C ALA A 269 -3.72 -3.93 -1.89
N ARG A 270 -4.44 -4.99 -2.29
CA ARG A 270 -5.18 -5.10 -3.56
C ARG A 270 -6.46 -5.87 -3.28
N GLY A 271 -7.54 -5.57 -4.02
CA GLY A 271 -8.82 -6.27 -3.85
C GLY A 271 -8.68 -7.78 -4.03
N GLN A 272 -7.91 -8.19 -5.05
CA GLN A 272 -7.65 -9.58 -5.45
C GLN A 272 -6.94 -10.44 -4.38
N VAL A 273 -6.46 -9.85 -3.27
CA VAL A 273 -5.91 -10.60 -2.13
C VAL A 273 -7.02 -11.32 -1.37
N VAL A 274 -8.23 -10.77 -1.37
CA VAL A 274 -9.39 -11.33 -0.67
C VAL A 274 -10.34 -11.94 -1.69
N ASP A 275 -10.93 -13.08 -1.37
CA ASP A 275 -12.08 -13.58 -2.08
C ASP A 275 -13.31 -12.71 -1.76
N GLN A 276 -13.71 -11.83 -2.69
CA GLN A 276 -14.74 -10.83 -2.43
C GLN A 276 -16.12 -11.45 -2.14
N ASP A 277 -16.44 -12.58 -2.76
CA ASP A 277 -17.72 -13.26 -2.51
C ASP A 277 -17.77 -13.84 -1.09
N ALA A 278 -16.66 -14.45 -0.65
CA ALA A 278 -16.53 -14.94 0.73
C ALA A 278 -16.56 -13.78 1.75
N LEU A 279 -15.95 -12.64 1.42
CA LEU A 279 -16.00 -11.43 2.23
C LEU A 279 -17.44 -10.92 2.39
N ILE A 280 -18.18 -10.77 1.28
CA ILE A 280 -19.59 -10.35 1.28
C ILE A 280 -20.44 -11.32 2.12
N ALA A 281 -20.25 -12.63 1.94
CA ALA A 281 -20.97 -13.65 2.71
C ALA A 281 -20.70 -13.52 4.22
N SER A 282 -19.44 -13.35 4.62
CA SER A 282 -19.05 -13.17 6.03
C SER A 282 -19.63 -11.89 6.63
N LEU A 283 -19.60 -10.77 5.90
CA LEU A 283 -20.15 -9.49 6.36
C LEU A 283 -21.67 -9.51 6.51
N LYS A 284 -22.38 -10.17 5.58
CA LYS A 284 -23.83 -10.39 5.66
C LYS A 284 -24.22 -11.28 6.82
N LYS A 285 -23.44 -12.33 7.10
CA LYS A 285 -23.61 -13.20 8.26
C LYS A 285 -23.54 -12.38 9.55
N GLY A 286 -22.58 -11.45 9.61
CA GLY A 286 -22.43 -10.45 10.66
C GLY A 286 -21.92 -11.00 12.00
N ALA A 287 -21.47 -10.09 12.86
CA ALA A 287 -20.84 -10.40 14.15
C ALA A 287 -21.64 -11.39 15.02
N ALA A 288 -22.96 -11.24 15.08
CA ALA A 288 -23.83 -12.06 15.93
C ALA A 288 -23.91 -13.53 15.50
N ASN A 289 -23.58 -13.83 14.24
CA ASN A 289 -23.68 -15.19 13.69
C ASN A 289 -22.30 -15.74 13.29
N GLY A 290 -21.20 -15.21 13.86
CA GLY A 290 -19.85 -15.65 13.54
C GLY A 290 -19.38 -15.26 12.13
N GLY A 291 -19.81 -14.08 11.67
CA GLY A 291 -19.21 -13.36 10.55
C GLY A 291 -18.35 -12.20 11.03
N LEU A 292 -17.72 -11.49 10.10
CA LEU A 292 -16.94 -10.29 10.40
C LEU A 292 -17.77 -9.24 11.14
N LEU A 293 -17.10 -8.50 12.03
CA LEU A 293 -17.68 -7.30 12.61
C LEU A 293 -17.88 -6.24 11.55
N ALA A 294 -16.83 -5.95 10.79
CA ALA A 294 -16.81 -4.94 9.75
C ALA A 294 -15.64 -5.12 8.78
N ALA A 295 -15.67 -4.40 7.66
CA ALA A 295 -14.53 -4.27 6.77
C ALA A 295 -14.28 -2.81 6.36
N ALA A 296 -13.00 -2.41 6.30
CA ALA A 296 -12.56 -1.18 5.67
C ALA A 296 -11.78 -1.53 4.39
N LEU A 297 -12.28 -1.10 3.24
CA LEU A 297 -11.79 -1.46 1.92
C LEU A 297 -11.37 -0.20 1.16
N ASP A 298 -10.07 0.03 1.03
CA ASP A 298 -9.58 1.05 0.10
C ASP A 298 -9.42 0.48 -1.33
N VAL A 299 -9.49 -0.85 -1.47
CA VAL A 299 -9.32 -1.58 -2.73
C VAL A 299 -10.36 -2.68 -2.85
N THR A 300 -10.82 -2.95 -4.07
CA THR A 300 -11.88 -3.95 -4.39
C THR A 300 -11.52 -4.78 -5.62
N ASP A 301 -12.26 -5.85 -5.89
CA ASP A 301 -12.10 -6.66 -7.11
C ASP A 301 -13.47 -6.92 -7.76
N PRO A 302 -13.78 -6.35 -8.94
CA PRO A 302 -12.92 -5.50 -9.76
C PRO A 302 -12.79 -4.07 -9.20
N GLU A 303 -11.87 -3.31 -9.79
CA GLU A 303 -11.67 -1.88 -9.53
C GLU A 303 -11.73 -1.10 -10.87
N PRO A 304 -12.56 -0.05 -11.00
CA PRO A 304 -13.50 0.49 -10.00
C PRO A 304 -14.59 -0.48 -9.57
N LEU A 305 -15.09 -0.34 -8.33
CA LEU A 305 -16.17 -1.17 -7.80
C LEU A 305 -17.46 -0.98 -8.64
N PRO A 306 -18.08 -2.04 -9.18
CA PRO A 306 -19.33 -1.94 -9.95
C PRO A 306 -20.46 -1.30 -9.14
N GLN A 307 -21.33 -0.53 -9.80
CA GLN A 307 -22.42 0.19 -9.14
C GLN A 307 -23.46 -0.74 -8.49
N ASP A 308 -23.60 -1.96 -9.01
CA ASP A 308 -24.49 -3.01 -8.53
C ASP A 308 -23.83 -3.95 -7.50
N SER A 309 -22.58 -3.68 -7.10
CA SER A 309 -21.92 -4.46 -6.06
C SER A 309 -22.67 -4.38 -4.74
N GLU A 310 -22.87 -5.54 -4.11
CA GLU A 310 -23.52 -5.63 -2.80
C GLU A 310 -22.76 -4.92 -1.69
N LEU A 311 -21.43 -4.75 -1.83
CA LEU A 311 -20.58 -4.07 -0.85
C LEU A 311 -21.08 -2.65 -0.54
N TRP A 312 -21.67 -1.95 -1.51
CA TRP A 312 -22.23 -0.60 -1.31
C TRP A 312 -23.36 -0.56 -0.29
N GLY A 313 -24.14 -1.64 -0.18
CA GLY A 313 -25.32 -1.70 0.68
C GLY A 313 -25.07 -2.26 2.07
N LEU A 314 -23.86 -2.77 2.35
CA LEU A 314 -23.56 -3.42 3.64
C LEU A 314 -23.27 -2.38 4.72
N PRO A 315 -24.03 -2.35 5.84
CA PRO A 315 -23.94 -1.30 6.86
C PRO A 315 -22.66 -1.38 7.73
N ASN A 316 -21.89 -2.45 7.60
CA ASN A 316 -20.64 -2.71 8.30
C ASN A 316 -19.42 -2.65 7.37
N VAL A 317 -19.54 -1.98 6.22
CA VAL A 317 -18.44 -1.78 5.28
C VAL A 317 -18.16 -0.29 5.10
N PHE A 318 -16.89 0.07 5.18
CA PHE A 318 -16.39 1.38 4.77
C PHE A 318 -15.56 1.21 3.50
N ILE A 319 -15.89 1.95 2.45
CA ILE A 319 -15.23 1.86 1.14
C ILE A 319 -14.64 3.22 0.79
N SER A 320 -13.40 3.25 0.34
CA SER A 320 -12.82 4.40 -0.35
C SER A 320 -12.20 4.00 -1.68
N PRO A 321 -12.17 4.91 -2.68
CA PRO A 321 -11.81 4.55 -4.05
C PRO A 321 -10.28 4.58 -4.27
N HIS A 322 -9.54 3.76 -3.53
CA HIS A 322 -8.07 3.62 -3.64
C HIS A 322 -7.32 4.92 -3.36
N ILE A 323 -7.64 5.56 -2.24
CA ILE A 323 -7.14 6.88 -1.84
C ILE A 323 -6.39 6.90 -0.51
N SER A 324 -6.17 5.76 0.15
CA SER A 324 -5.49 5.70 1.46
C SER A 324 -4.11 6.37 1.47
N SER A 325 -3.45 6.42 0.31
CA SER A 325 -2.14 7.08 0.15
C SER A 325 -2.21 8.54 -0.33
N VAL A 326 -3.39 9.05 -0.71
CA VAL A 326 -3.51 10.33 -1.42
C VAL A 326 -3.47 11.51 -0.46
N THR A 327 -2.28 12.08 -0.28
CA THR A 327 -2.05 13.31 0.49
C THR A 327 -0.99 14.17 -0.18
N GLN A 328 -0.93 15.46 0.18
CA GLN A 328 0.15 16.35 -0.30
C GLN A 328 1.53 15.84 0.15
N GLN A 329 1.61 15.29 1.36
CA GLN A 329 2.83 14.79 1.97
C GLN A 329 3.34 13.53 1.27
N THR A 330 2.45 12.67 0.75
CA THR A 330 2.86 11.50 -0.05
C THR A 330 3.65 11.93 -1.29
N VAL A 331 3.16 12.93 -2.02
CA VAL A 331 3.84 13.44 -3.22
C VAL A 331 5.19 14.07 -2.86
N ALA A 332 5.23 14.88 -1.79
CA ALA A 332 6.47 15.49 -1.31
C ALA A 332 7.53 14.43 -0.93
N ARG A 333 7.12 13.37 -0.23
CA ARG A 333 8.02 12.26 0.15
C ARG A 333 8.49 11.46 -1.05
N ALA A 334 7.65 11.24 -2.05
CA ALA A 334 8.08 10.55 -3.27
C ALA A 334 9.16 11.33 -4.03
N TYR A 335 9.03 12.66 -4.12
CA TYR A 335 10.08 13.52 -4.66
C TYR A 335 11.36 13.50 -3.83
N LYS A 336 11.24 13.48 -2.50
CA LYS A 336 12.37 13.32 -1.58
C LYS A 336 13.11 12.00 -1.81
N ILE A 337 12.40 10.87 -1.90
CA ILE A 337 12.97 9.55 -2.19
C ILE A 337 13.72 9.57 -3.52
N TRP A 338 13.11 10.12 -4.58
CA TRP A 338 13.74 10.20 -5.89
C TRP A 338 15.06 10.98 -5.84
N LEU A 339 15.05 12.16 -5.22
CA LEU A 339 16.24 12.99 -5.06
C LEU A 339 17.33 12.27 -4.26
N GLU A 340 17.00 11.66 -3.13
CA GLU A 340 17.94 10.89 -2.31
C GLU A 340 18.56 9.72 -3.10
N ASN A 341 17.75 8.99 -3.88
CA ASN A 341 18.24 7.91 -4.72
C ASN A 341 19.15 8.40 -5.85
N LEU A 342 18.84 9.54 -6.49
CA LEU A 342 19.73 10.11 -7.50
C LEU A 342 21.09 10.51 -6.91
N VAL A 343 21.10 11.09 -5.71
CA VAL A 343 22.32 11.43 -4.97
C VAL A 343 23.12 10.17 -4.64
N ARG A 344 22.46 9.12 -4.12
CA ARG A 344 23.10 7.81 -3.85
C ARG A 344 23.75 7.22 -5.10
N ILE A 345 23.01 7.18 -6.20
CA ILE A 345 23.50 6.66 -7.49
C ILE A 345 24.71 7.47 -7.99
N GLN A 346 24.70 8.80 -7.85
CA GLN A 346 25.83 9.64 -8.22
C GLN A 346 27.09 9.33 -7.40
N LYS A 347 26.92 8.96 -6.12
CA LYS A 347 27.99 8.55 -5.21
C LYS A 347 28.42 7.09 -5.38
N GLY A 348 27.75 6.31 -6.22
CA GLY A 348 27.98 4.87 -6.36
C GLY A 348 27.40 4.03 -5.21
N GLU A 349 26.49 4.60 -4.42
CA GLU A 349 25.77 3.92 -3.35
C GLU A 349 24.52 3.21 -3.89
N GLU A 350 24.08 2.15 -3.19
CA GLU A 350 22.83 1.47 -3.53
C GLU A 350 21.63 2.40 -3.25
N PRO A 351 20.73 2.61 -4.24
CA PRO A 351 19.52 3.37 -4.01
C PRO A 351 18.57 2.62 -3.06
N PHE A 352 17.72 3.35 -2.37
CA PHE A 352 16.63 2.75 -1.62
C PHE A 352 15.58 2.12 -2.54
N ASN A 353 14.79 1.20 -1.97
CA ASN A 353 13.58 0.65 -2.57
C ASN A 353 13.81 -0.04 -3.92
N VAL A 354 14.94 -0.70 -4.11
CA VAL A 354 15.22 -1.47 -5.33
C VAL A 354 14.21 -2.60 -5.47
N VAL A 355 13.52 -2.64 -6.60
CA VAL A 355 12.60 -3.72 -6.93
C VAL A 355 13.42 -4.96 -7.28
N LYS A 356 13.22 -6.03 -6.50
CA LYS A 356 13.85 -7.33 -6.79
C LYS A 356 13.24 -7.89 -8.06
N LYS A 357 14.03 -7.95 -9.13
CA LYS A 357 13.65 -8.63 -10.36
C LYS A 357 13.57 -10.12 -10.09
N THR A 358 12.44 -10.73 -10.39
CA THR A 358 12.32 -12.18 -10.41
C THR A 358 13.29 -12.71 -11.46
N LYS A 359 14.21 -13.59 -11.07
CA LYS A 359 14.92 -14.42 -12.05
C LYS A 359 13.84 -15.27 -12.73
N VAL A 360 13.66 -15.07 -14.04
CA VAL A 360 12.78 -15.90 -14.87
C VAL A 360 13.29 -17.33 -14.83
#